data_AF-A0A6A5T877-F1
#
_entry.id   AF-A0A6A5T877-F1
#
_cell.length_a   1.000
_cell.length_b   1.000
_cell.length_c   1.000
_cell.angle_alpha   90.00
_cell.angle_beta   90.00
_cell.angle_gamma   90.00
#
_symmetry.space_group_name_H-M   'P 1'
#
loop_
_entity.id
_entity.type
_entity.pdbx_description
1 polymer ?
#
loop_
_entity_poly.entity_id
_entity_poly.type
_entity_poly.pdbx_seq_one_letter_code
_entity_poly.pdbx_strand_id
1 'polypeptide(L)'
;MAETLCGVCHTAQKKYKCPTCALPYCSIPCFKLHKPTHANETPTPAPTVPPEPDIPKPLPPKPLPKYLQSTRDFSLIATNPKYENLLKMHPSLLPTLQKVYAKTIEPYPEEVNRRGGYRGRGFGGRGRGRGRGGWHGNRDEVRKWTEKKGDADAMRLMKKIREGENGDDEMAALSEFVRLVQEVPTSKDMGNTGIRRGGDLHIV
;
A
#
# COMPACT_ATOMS: atom_id res chain seq x y z
N MET A 1 25.06 -10.49 -43.57
CA MET A 1 24.48 -9.68 -42.47
C MET A 1 25.27 -8.39 -42.41
N ALA A 2 24.65 -7.23 -42.64
CA ALA A 2 25.39 -5.96 -42.71
C ALA A 2 25.69 -5.44 -41.30
N GLU A 3 26.97 -5.45 -40.92
CA GLU A 3 27.45 -4.88 -39.67
C GLU A 3 27.39 -3.36 -39.76
N THR A 4 26.44 -2.75 -39.06
CA THR A 4 26.29 -1.30 -39.04
C THR A 4 27.40 -0.66 -38.21
N LEU A 5 28.18 0.20 -38.85
CA LEU A 5 29.29 0.92 -38.25
C LEU A 5 28.82 2.15 -37.44
N CYS A 6 29.70 2.65 -36.59
CA CYS A 6 29.52 3.89 -35.84
C CYS A 6 29.37 5.07 -36.81
N GLY A 7 28.26 5.81 -36.74
CA GLY A 7 28.03 7.01 -37.55
C GLY A 7 28.91 8.21 -37.16
N VAL A 8 29.68 8.11 -36.06
CA VAL A 8 30.59 9.18 -35.61
C VAL A 8 32.01 8.94 -36.09
N CYS A 9 32.56 7.72 -35.90
CA CYS A 9 33.95 7.42 -36.24
C CYS A 9 34.11 6.49 -37.43
N HIS A 10 33.05 5.82 -37.90
CA HIS A 10 33.00 4.92 -39.07
C HIS A 10 33.99 3.75 -39.06
N THR A 11 34.79 3.61 -38.00
CA THR A 11 35.85 2.59 -37.87
C THR A 11 35.44 1.35 -37.10
N ALA A 12 34.51 1.49 -36.16
CA ALA A 12 34.10 0.41 -35.27
C ALA A 12 32.61 0.12 -35.40
N GLN A 13 32.23 -1.14 -35.16
CA GLN A 13 30.82 -1.55 -35.10
C GLN A 13 30.05 -0.80 -34.01
N LYS A 14 28.78 -0.50 -34.27
CA LYS A 14 27.92 0.18 -33.32
C LYS A 14 27.66 -0.70 -32.09
N LYS A 15 27.69 -0.10 -30.89
CA LYS A 15 27.30 -0.75 -29.63
C LYS A 15 26.06 -0.11 -29.02
N TYR A 16 25.82 1.16 -29.31
CA TYR A 16 24.79 1.96 -28.67
C TYR A 16 24.10 2.88 -29.69
N LYS A 17 22.97 3.49 -29.32
CA LYS A 17 22.18 4.42 -30.16
C LYS A 17 21.87 5.70 -29.40
N CYS A 18 21.93 6.85 -30.08
CA CYS A 18 21.59 8.15 -29.48
C CYS A 18 20.07 8.25 -29.20
N PRO A 19 19.62 8.73 -28.02
CA PRO A 19 18.20 8.91 -27.73
C PRO A 19 17.55 10.07 -28.52
N THR A 20 18.33 11.06 -28.97
CA THR A 20 17.80 12.26 -29.64
C THR A 20 17.61 12.07 -31.14
N CYS A 21 18.52 11.36 -31.82
CA CYS A 21 18.48 11.19 -33.29
C CYS A 21 18.69 9.74 -33.75
N ALA A 22 18.70 8.76 -32.84
CA ALA A 22 18.91 7.34 -33.12
C ALA A 22 20.23 6.97 -33.83
N LEU A 23 21.19 7.91 -33.94
CA LEU A 23 22.47 7.69 -34.63
C LEU A 23 23.29 6.59 -33.92
N PRO A 24 23.76 5.57 -34.65
CA PRO A 24 24.50 4.45 -34.07
C PRO A 24 25.94 4.86 -33.71
N TYR A 25 26.42 4.52 -32.51
CA TYR A 25 27.78 4.84 -32.07
C TYR A 25 28.49 3.67 -31.36
N CYS A 26 29.83 3.67 -31.36
CA CYS A 26 30.62 2.57 -30.80
C CYS A 26 30.97 2.74 -29.31
N SER A 27 31.11 3.97 -28.81
CA SER A 27 31.58 4.23 -27.43
C SER A 27 31.24 5.64 -26.92
N ILE A 28 31.38 5.85 -25.61
CA ILE A 28 31.15 7.14 -24.92
C ILE A 28 31.90 8.34 -25.54
N PRO A 29 33.17 8.26 -26.01
CA PRO A 29 33.82 9.40 -26.67
C PRO A 29 33.09 9.82 -27.95
N CYS A 30 32.58 8.86 -28.73
CA CYS A 30 31.75 9.18 -29.90
C CYS A 30 30.43 9.86 -29.51
N PHE A 31 29.84 9.48 -28.37
CA PHE A 31 28.66 10.15 -27.84
C PHE A 31 28.94 11.60 -27.41
N LYS A 32 30.08 11.87 -26.77
CA LYS A 32 30.47 13.23 -26.35
C LYS A 32 30.73 14.17 -27.54
N LEU A 33 31.33 13.65 -28.62
CA LEU A 33 31.52 14.40 -29.87
C LEU A 33 30.20 14.67 -30.59
N HIS A 34 29.25 13.74 -30.50
CA HIS A 34 27.94 13.87 -31.11
C HIS A 34 26.97 14.77 -30.31
N LYS A 35 27.01 14.74 -28.98
CA LYS A 35 26.14 15.55 -28.09
C LYS A 35 26.01 17.04 -28.47
N PRO A 36 27.08 17.79 -28.81
CA PRO A 36 26.96 19.21 -29.16
C PRO A 36 26.25 19.47 -30.50
N THR A 37 26.12 18.47 -31.39
CA THR A 37 25.34 18.66 -32.63
C THR A 37 23.84 18.88 -32.35
N HIS A 38 23.34 18.48 -31.18
CA HIS A 38 21.97 18.78 -30.72
C HIS A 38 21.83 20.16 -30.07
N ALA A 39 22.92 20.85 -29.75
CA ALA A 39 22.90 22.09 -28.99
C ALA A 39 22.66 23.34 -29.85
N ASN A 40 22.70 23.23 -31.18
CA ASN A 40 22.44 24.33 -32.11
C ASN A 40 20.97 24.44 -32.56
N GLU A 41 20.06 23.68 -31.96
CA GLU A 41 18.62 23.82 -32.18
C GLU A 41 17.97 24.30 -30.87
N THR A 42 17.69 25.61 -30.75
CA THR A 42 16.61 26.23 -29.94
C THR A 42 16.71 27.78 -30.00
N PRO A 43 15.62 28.58 -29.83
CA PRO A 43 14.41 28.28 -29.01
C PRO A 43 13.01 28.72 -29.54
N THR A 44 11.95 27.93 -29.18
CA THR A 44 10.49 28.26 -28.90
C THR A 44 9.62 29.10 -29.89
N PRO A 45 8.26 28.95 -29.97
CA PRO A 45 7.31 28.57 -28.90
C PRO A 45 6.15 27.60 -29.31
N ALA A 46 5.32 27.30 -28.30
CA ALA A 46 3.97 26.70 -28.32
C ALA A 46 3.85 25.18 -28.01
N PRO A 47 3.02 24.83 -27.00
CA PRO A 47 2.93 23.48 -26.45
C PRO A 47 2.13 22.59 -27.40
N THR A 48 2.83 21.84 -28.23
CA THR A 48 2.22 20.75 -28.98
C THR A 48 2.31 19.52 -28.11
N VAL A 49 1.18 19.18 -27.52
CA VAL A 49 0.93 17.95 -26.77
C VAL A 49 1.49 16.77 -27.60
N PRO A 50 2.39 15.93 -27.05
CA PRO A 50 2.79 14.71 -27.72
C PRO A 50 1.54 13.87 -27.99
N PRO A 51 1.37 13.23 -29.16
CA PRO A 51 0.35 12.20 -29.28
C PRO A 51 0.66 11.16 -28.21
N GLU A 52 -0.24 11.08 -27.25
CA GLU A 52 -0.26 10.07 -26.21
C GLU A 52 -0.02 8.73 -26.91
N PRO A 53 1.00 7.93 -26.53
CA PRO A 53 1.02 6.56 -27.00
C PRO A 53 -0.35 5.98 -26.63
N ASP A 54 -1.06 5.39 -27.59
CA ASP A 54 -2.31 4.65 -27.36
C ASP A 54 -1.99 3.49 -26.40
N ILE A 55 -1.88 3.82 -25.12
CA ILE A 55 -1.99 2.88 -24.03
C ILE A 55 -3.43 2.42 -24.18
N PRO A 56 -3.69 1.14 -24.52
CA PRO A 56 -5.05 0.64 -24.51
C PRO A 56 -5.61 0.99 -23.13
N LYS A 57 -6.68 1.80 -23.12
CA LYS A 57 -7.36 2.28 -21.91
C LYS A 57 -7.22 1.19 -20.85
N PRO A 58 -6.56 1.44 -19.70
CA PRO A 58 -6.42 0.42 -18.69
C PRO A 58 -7.80 -0.16 -18.48
N LEU A 59 -7.90 -1.49 -18.64
CA LEU A 59 -9.14 -2.24 -18.44
C LEU A 59 -9.82 -1.63 -17.21
N PRO A 60 -11.13 -1.32 -17.28
CA PRO A 60 -11.84 -0.69 -16.17
C PRO A 60 -11.40 -1.37 -14.89
N PRO A 61 -10.97 -0.61 -13.86
CA PRO A 61 -10.41 -1.18 -12.65
C PRO A 61 -11.36 -2.28 -12.20
N LYS A 62 -10.81 -3.49 -11.99
CA LYS A 62 -11.61 -4.65 -11.57
C LYS A 62 -12.61 -4.14 -10.54
N PRO A 63 -13.92 -4.35 -10.75
CA PRO A 63 -14.94 -3.78 -9.88
C PRO A 63 -14.52 -4.09 -8.45
N LEU A 64 -14.43 -3.03 -7.63
CA LEU A 64 -14.05 -3.13 -6.24
C LEU A 64 -14.77 -4.36 -5.67
N PRO A 65 -14.04 -5.37 -5.17
CA PRO A 65 -14.65 -6.62 -4.77
C PRO A 65 -15.80 -6.33 -3.80
N LYS A 66 -16.89 -7.12 -3.86
CA LYS A 66 -18.14 -6.83 -3.15
C LYS A 66 -17.99 -6.51 -1.65
N TYR A 67 -16.92 -6.96 -1.00
CA TYR A 67 -16.60 -6.62 0.40
C TYR A 67 -16.15 -5.15 0.61
N LEU A 68 -15.67 -4.47 -0.43
CA LEU A 68 -15.38 -3.03 -0.44
C LEU A 68 -16.57 -2.19 -0.89
N GLN A 69 -17.64 -2.78 -1.43
CA GLN A 69 -18.83 -2.03 -1.86
C GLN A 69 -19.74 -1.63 -0.69
N SER A 70 -19.47 -2.18 0.51
CA SER A 70 -20.02 -1.69 1.77
C SER A 70 -19.07 -0.72 2.46
N THR A 71 -18.28 0.05 1.69
CA THR A 71 -17.46 1.16 2.18
C THR A 71 -18.36 2.03 3.04
N ARG A 72 -18.25 1.88 4.36
CA ARG A 72 -18.76 2.87 5.29
C ARG A 72 -18.08 4.18 4.91
N ASP A 73 -18.84 5.26 4.83
CA ASP A 73 -18.28 6.58 4.59
C ASP A 73 -17.56 7.04 5.86
N PHE A 74 -16.28 6.65 6.00
CA PHE A 74 -15.46 6.98 7.17
C PHE A 74 -15.24 8.49 7.33
N SER A 75 -15.47 9.28 6.28
CA SER A 75 -15.48 10.76 6.36
C SER A 75 -16.50 11.27 7.39
N LEU A 76 -17.63 10.57 7.57
CA LEU A 76 -18.65 10.94 8.55
C LEU A 76 -18.15 10.79 10.00
N ILE A 77 -17.19 9.89 10.25
CA ILE A 77 -16.57 9.72 11.57
C ILE A 77 -15.67 10.91 11.89
N ALA A 78 -14.90 11.38 10.91
CA ALA A 78 -14.00 12.52 11.08
C ALA A 78 -14.76 13.83 11.34
N THR A 79 -15.96 13.99 10.77
CA THR A 79 -16.83 15.16 11.00
C THR A 79 -17.67 15.05 12.27
N ASN A 80 -17.71 13.88 12.93
CA ASN A 80 -18.58 13.68 14.09
C ASN A 80 -17.95 14.28 15.37
N PRO A 81 -18.63 15.19 16.09
CA PRO A 81 -18.11 15.78 17.33
C PRO A 81 -17.90 14.75 18.45
N LYS A 82 -18.59 13.60 18.40
CA LYS A 82 -18.38 12.50 19.34
C LYS A 82 -16.96 11.93 19.22
N TYR A 83 -16.39 11.88 18.02
CA TYR A 83 -15.03 11.38 17.82
C TYR A 83 -14.01 12.31 18.46
N GLU A 84 -14.14 13.63 18.27
CA GLU A 84 -13.27 14.62 18.90
C GLU A 84 -13.36 14.59 20.43
N ASN A 85 -14.57 14.44 20.98
CA ASN A 85 -14.75 14.32 22.43
C ASN A 85 -14.10 13.04 22.97
N LEU A 86 -14.21 11.93 22.23
CA LEU A 86 -13.60 10.66 22.62
C LEU A 86 -12.06 10.78 22.64
N LEU A 87 -11.45 11.46 21.67
CA LEU A 87 -10.02 11.75 21.68
C LEU A 87 -9.57 12.61 22.88
N LYS A 88 -10.42 13.53 23.34
CA LYS A 88 -10.15 14.35 24.54
C LYS A 88 -10.29 13.55 25.83
N MET A 89 -11.27 12.66 25.89
CA MET A 89 -11.52 11.81 27.07
C MET A 89 -10.46 10.70 27.21
N HIS A 90 -9.99 10.14 26.10
CA HIS A 90 -9.08 9.00 26.09
C HIS A 90 -7.79 9.31 25.31
N PRO A 91 -6.76 9.88 25.96
CA PRO A 91 -5.50 10.20 25.30
C PRO A 91 -4.72 8.96 24.85
N SER A 92 -5.05 7.78 25.38
CA SER A 92 -4.50 6.47 24.97
C SER A 92 -5.08 5.94 23.65
N LEU A 93 -6.20 6.50 23.16
CA LEU A 93 -6.82 6.00 21.92
C LEU A 93 -5.99 6.30 20.67
N LEU A 94 -5.46 7.52 20.54
CA LEU A 94 -4.62 7.87 19.39
C LEU A 94 -3.39 6.97 19.24
N PRO A 95 -2.55 6.77 20.28
CA PRO A 95 -1.38 5.91 20.15
C PRO A 95 -1.78 4.46 19.90
N THR A 96 -2.91 3.97 20.42
CA THR A 96 -3.38 2.61 20.12
C THR A 96 -3.81 2.45 18.67
N LEU A 97 -4.57 3.39 18.11
CA LEU A 97 -4.95 3.39 16.70
C LEU A 97 -3.72 3.50 15.78
N GLN A 98 -2.74 4.34 16.14
CA GLN A 98 -1.47 4.44 15.42
C GLN A 98 -0.67 3.14 15.46
N LYS A 99 -0.63 2.42 16.61
CA LYS A 99 0.02 1.10 16.70
C LYS A 99 -0.65 0.10 15.76
N VAL A 100 -1.98 0.12 15.65
CA VAL A 100 -2.73 -0.76 14.73
C VAL A 100 -2.43 -0.39 13.27
N TYR A 101 -2.45 0.90 12.93
CA TYR A 101 -2.12 1.39 11.58
C TYR A 101 -0.67 1.09 11.17
N ALA A 102 0.28 1.18 12.10
CA ALA A 102 1.68 0.83 11.83
C ALA A 102 1.87 -0.65 11.46
N LYS A 103 0.94 -1.55 11.82
CA LYS A 103 0.97 -2.96 11.41
C LYS A 103 0.48 -3.18 9.98
N THR A 104 -0.39 -2.30 9.49
CA THR A 104 -0.93 -2.32 8.12
C THR A 104 -0.04 -1.60 7.11
N ILE A 105 1.03 -0.93 7.56
CA ILE A 105 2.06 -0.37 6.68
C ILE A 105 3.23 -1.35 6.58
N GLU A 106 3.78 -1.50 5.37
CA GLU A 106 5.01 -2.28 5.16
C GLU A 106 6.15 -1.68 5.99
N PRO A 107 6.71 -2.41 6.97
CA PRO A 107 7.86 -1.92 7.71
C PRO A 107 9.06 -1.85 6.76
N TYR A 108 9.84 -0.77 6.86
CA TYR A 108 11.05 -0.60 6.05
C TYR A 108 11.95 -1.85 6.19
N PRO A 109 12.60 -2.33 5.11
CA PRO A 109 13.29 -3.64 5.09
C PRO A 109 14.24 -3.89 6.27
N GLU A 110 14.81 -2.83 6.86
CA GLU A 110 15.71 -2.90 8.00
C GLU A 110 15.03 -3.32 9.33
N GLU A 111 13.74 -3.03 9.53
CA GLU A 111 12.98 -3.43 10.73
C GLU A 111 12.64 -4.93 10.74
N VAL A 112 12.44 -5.51 9.55
CA VAL A 112 12.10 -6.93 9.37
C VAL A 112 13.25 -7.82 9.84
N ASN A 113 14.49 -7.35 9.64
CA ASN A 113 15.71 -8.08 10.00
C ASN A 113 15.92 -8.14 11.53
N ARG A 114 15.47 -7.12 12.28
CA ARG A 114 15.61 -7.08 13.75
C ARG A 114 14.63 -7.99 14.49
N ARG A 115 13.45 -8.27 13.92
CA ARG A 115 12.44 -9.18 14.51
C ARG A 115 12.69 -10.66 14.23
N GLY A 116 13.56 -11.00 13.28
CA GLY A 116 13.90 -12.39 12.93
C GLY A 116 15.06 -13.01 13.73
N GLY A 117 15.74 -12.23 14.57
CA GLY A 117 17.07 -12.55 15.09
C GLY A 117 17.17 -13.12 16.52
N TYR A 118 16.08 -13.51 17.18
CA TYR A 118 16.14 -14.06 18.55
C TYR A 118 15.44 -15.42 18.67
N ARG A 119 15.98 -16.44 17.99
CA ARG A 119 15.84 -17.83 18.49
C ARG A 119 17.11 -18.13 19.29
N GLY A 120 16.93 -18.14 20.60
CA GLY A 120 17.98 -18.18 21.61
C GLY A 120 19.10 -19.16 21.33
N ARG A 121 20.33 -18.64 21.39
CA ARG A 121 21.53 -19.42 21.60
C ARG A 121 21.51 -19.94 23.04
N GLY A 122 21.02 -21.17 23.18
CA GLY A 122 21.35 -22.17 24.20
C GLY A 122 21.52 -21.76 25.66
N PHE A 123 20.55 -22.14 26.50
CA PHE A 123 20.81 -22.54 27.88
C PHE A 123 19.73 -23.50 28.39
N GLY A 124 20.14 -24.74 28.70
CA GLY A 124 19.43 -25.61 29.63
C GLY A 124 18.48 -26.67 29.06
N GLY A 125 18.77 -27.94 29.35
CA GLY A 125 17.73 -28.95 29.58
C GLY A 125 17.74 -30.17 28.66
N ARG A 126 18.31 -31.27 29.15
CA ARG A 126 18.20 -32.62 28.57
C ARG A 126 16.72 -33.02 28.41
N GLY A 127 16.24 -33.11 27.16
CA GLY A 127 14.92 -33.64 26.84
C GLY A 127 15.01 -34.77 25.83
N ARG A 128 14.93 -36.02 26.30
CA ARG A 128 14.66 -37.19 25.45
C ARG A 128 13.25 -37.03 24.88
N GLY A 129 13.14 -36.91 23.56
CA GLY A 129 11.85 -36.91 22.87
C GLY A 129 12.01 -37.37 21.43
N ARG A 130 11.65 -38.63 21.17
CA ARG A 130 11.49 -39.20 19.82
C ARG A 130 10.48 -38.35 19.04
N GLY A 131 10.88 -37.87 17.87
CA GLY A 131 10.00 -37.12 16.98
C GLY A 131 10.57 -37.00 15.58
N ARG A 132 10.34 -38.05 14.77
CA ARG A 132 10.43 -38.05 13.31
C ARG A 132 9.75 -36.81 12.73
N GLY A 133 10.39 -36.17 11.75
CA GLY A 133 9.69 -35.31 10.79
C GLY A 133 10.44 -34.04 10.46
N GLY A 134 11.33 -34.14 9.48
CA GLY A 134 11.95 -32.98 8.84
C GLY A 134 10.89 -32.07 8.21
N TRP A 135 11.09 -30.78 8.37
CA TRP A 135 10.52 -29.75 7.52
C TRP A 135 11.68 -28.93 6.96
N HIS A 136 12.34 -29.49 5.94
CA HIS A 136 13.02 -28.67 4.95
C HIS A 136 11.93 -27.95 4.15
N GLY A 137 11.61 -26.74 4.60
CA GLY A 137 10.58 -25.90 4.01
C GLY A 137 10.84 -24.44 4.33
N ASN A 138 11.83 -23.88 3.63
CA ASN A 138 11.95 -22.45 3.37
C ASN A 138 12.20 -21.56 4.62
N ARG A 139 13.41 -21.64 5.18
CA ARG A 139 13.87 -20.80 6.30
C ARG A 139 14.30 -19.39 5.86
N ASP A 140 14.48 -19.15 4.57
CA ASP A 140 15.17 -17.97 4.03
C ASP A 140 14.38 -17.20 2.96
N GLU A 141 13.10 -17.51 2.75
CA GLU A 141 12.22 -16.52 2.12
C GLU A 141 11.92 -15.49 3.20
N VAL A 142 12.74 -14.43 3.23
CA VAL A 142 12.45 -13.14 3.85
C VAL A 142 10.95 -13.01 3.88
N ARG A 143 10.32 -13.11 5.06
CA ARG A 143 8.85 -13.11 5.21
C ARG A 143 8.33 -11.78 4.72
N LYS A 144 8.22 -11.65 3.40
CA LYS A 144 7.88 -10.45 2.68
C LYS A 144 6.54 -10.02 3.22
N TRP A 145 6.49 -8.78 3.67
CA TRP A 145 5.25 -8.24 4.18
C TRP A 145 4.19 -8.39 3.07
N THR A 146 3.02 -8.88 3.46
CA THR A 146 1.85 -8.94 2.59
C THR A 146 0.72 -8.21 3.30
N GLU A 147 -0.10 -7.48 2.54
CA GLU A 147 -1.25 -6.73 3.05
C GLU A 147 -2.13 -7.61 3.97
N LYS A 148 -2.48 -8.82 3.49
CA LYS A 148 -3.24 -9.82 4.26
C LYS A 148 -2.61 -10.19 5.60
N LYS A 149 -1.28 -10.20 5.69
CA LYS A 149 -0.57 -10.52 6.93
C LYS A 149 -0.49 -9.32 7.86
N GLY A 150 -0.29 -8.12 7.32
CA GLY A 150 -0.38 -6.86 8.08
C GLY A 150 -1.76 -6.70 8.71
N ASP A 151 -2.82 -6.95 7.94
CA ASP A 151 -4.20 -6.92 8.43
C ASP A 151 -4.46 -7.99 9.49
N ALA A 152 -3.95 -9.22 9.29
CA ALA A 152 -4.08 -10.29 10.28
C ALA A 152 -3.35 -9.95 11.59
N ASP A 153 -2.16 -9.35 11.51
CA ASP A 153 -1.39 -8.90 12.67
C ASP A 153 -2.07 -7.71 13.38
N ALA A 154 -2.68 -6.78 12.62
CA ALA A 154 -3.47 -5.67 13.15
C ALA A 154 -4.73 -6.16 13.88
N MET A 155 -5.47 -7.11 13.30
CA MET A 155 -6.63 -7.73 13.92
C MET A 155 -6.27 -8.51 15.19
N ARG A 156 -5.13 -9.20 15.19
CA ARG A 156 -4.61 -9.87 16.39
C ARG A 156 -4.28 -8.87 17.50
N LEU A 157 -3.74 -7.70 17.15
CA LEU A 157 -3.47 -6.62 18.11
C LEU A 157 -4.76 -6.03 18.69
N MET A 158 -5.78 -5.76 17.86
CA MET A 158 -7.09 -5.30 18.36
C MET A 158 -7.75 -6.33 19.27
N LYS A 159 -7.66 -7.63 18.94
CA LYS A 159 -8.15 -8.71 19.79
C LYS A 159 -7.45 -8.71 21.15
N LYS A 160 -6.13 -8.59 21.13
CA LYS A 160 -5.27 -8.53 22.34
C LYS A 160 -5.67 -7.39 23.28
N ILE A 161 -5.97 -6.21 22.72
CA ILE A 161 -6.41 -5.06 23.52
C ILE A 161 -7.80 -5.30 24.12
N ARG A 162 -8.72 -5.94 23.37
CA ARG A 162 -10.04 -6.31 23.89
C ARG A 162 -10.01 -7.38 24.99
N GLU A 163 -8.95 -8.17 25.03
CA GLU A 163 -8.71 -9.19 26.07
C GLU A 163 -8.03 -8.59 27.32
N GLY A 164 -7.75 -7.28 27.34
CA GLY A 164 -7.22 -6.56 28.50
C GLY A 164 -5.68 -6.62 28.65
N GLU A 165 -4.94 -7.18 27.69
CA GLU A 165 -3.49 -7.40 27.87
C GLU A 165 -2.65 -6.11 27.87
N ASN A 166 -3.20 -4.99 27.38
CA ASN A 166 -2.50 -3.70 27.32
C ASN A 166 -3.02 -2.65 28.31
N GLY A 167 -3.96 -3.02 29.21
CA GLY A 167 -4.55 -2.13 30.20
C GLY A 167 -6.02 -1.78 29.91
N ASP A 168 -6.78 -1.59 30.99
CA ASP A 168 -8.23 -1.41 30.96
C ASP A 168 -8.65 -0.11 30.24
N ASP A 169 -7.83 0.94 30.32
CA ASP A 169 -8.07 2.22 29.66
C ASP A 169 -7.99 2.11 28.13
N GLU A 170 -7.00 1.38 27.59
CA GLU A 170 -6.88 1.15 26.14
C GLU A 170 -8.07 0.32 25.62
N MET A 171 -8.53 -0.65 26.41
CA MET A 171 -9.69 -1.49 26.10
C MET A 171 -10.98 -0.67 26.08
N ALA A 172 -11.23 0.14 27.12
CA ALA A 172 -12.42 0.98 27.23
C ALA A 172 -12.50 1.97 26.06
N ALA A 173 -11.40 2.69 25.79
CA ALA A 173 -11.32 3.68 24.72
C ALA A 173 -11.59 3.06 23.33
N LEU A 174 -10.97 1.91 23.03
CA LEU A 174 -11.19 1.22 21.75
C LEU A 174 -12.60 0.64 21.63
N SER A 175 -13.20 0.21 22.74
CA SER A 175 -14.58 -0.27 22.74
C SER A 175 -15.57 0.84 22.42
N GLU A 176 -15.39 2.04 22.98
CA GLU A 176 -16.20 3.22 22.69
C GLU A 176 -16.02 3.68 21.23
N PHE A 177 -14.79 3.66 20.73
CA PHE A 177 -14.50 3.97 19.33
C PHE A 177 -15.21 3.01 18.37
N VAL A 178 -15.19 1.71 18.66
CA VAL A 178 -15.88 0.70 17.84
C VAL A 178 -17.40 0.92 17.85
N ARG A 179 -17.99 1.33 18.98
CA ARG A 179 -19.41 1.67 19.05
C ARG A 179 -19.74 2.86 18.16
N LEU A 180 -18.92 3.91 18.19
CA LEU A 180 -19.08 5.07 17.31
C LEU A 180 -19.01 4.69 15.82
N VAL A 181 -18.06 3.81 15.45
CA VAL A 181 -17.93 3.31 14.07
C VAL A 181 -19.14 2.48 13.64
N GLN A 182 -19.80 1.77 14.57
CA GLN A 182 -21.01 1.00 14.30
C GLN A 182 -22.27 1.87 14.20
N GLU A 183 -22.31 3.01 14.89
CA GLU A 183 -23.42 3.98 14.81
C GLU A 183 -23.48 4.70 13.46
N VAL A 184 -22.36 4.80 12.74
CA VAL A 184 -22.34 5.48 11.45
C VAL A 184 -23.03 4.59 10.41
N PRO A 185 -24.14 5.08 9.80
CA PRO A 185 -24.91 4.28 8.85
C PRO A 185 -24.02 3.90 7.68
N THR A 186 -24.15 2.64 7.23
CA THR A 186 -23.50 2.23 5.99
C THR A 186 -24.31 2.79 4.82
N SER A 187 -23.68 3.06 3.67
CA SER A 187 -24.38 3.57 2.50
C SER A 187 -25.52 2.64 2.02
N LYS A 188 -25.56 1.39 2.52
CA LYS A 188 -26.64 0.42 2.33
C LYS A 188 -27.91 0.73 3.14
N ASP A 189 -27.78 1.38 4.30
CA ASP A 189 -28.91 1.74 5.18
C ASP A 189 -29.66 2.99 4.69
N MET A 190 -28.98 3.88 3.96
CA MET A 190 -29.60 5.06 3.34
C MET A 190 -30.47 4.73 2.12
N GLY A 191 -30.35 3.52 1.54
CA GLY A 191 -31.15 3.08 0.39
C GLY A 191 -32.50 2.42 0.74
N ASN A 192 -32.81 2.18 2.02
CA ASN A 192 -34.00 1.42 2.43
C ASN A 192 -35.01 2.24 3.27
N THR A 193 -34.74 3.52 3.54
CA THR A 193 -35.65 4.39 4.32
C THR A 193 -36.62 5.20 3.45
N GLY A 194 -36.64 4.95 2.13
CA GLY A 194 -37.36 5.76 1.14
C GLY A 194 -38.63 5.13 0.53
N ILE A 195 -39.30 4.16 1.15
CA ILE A 195 -40.64 3.73 0.72
C ILE A 195 -41.44 3.31 1.96
N ARG A 196 -42.63 3.89 2.18
CA ARG A 196 -43.65 3.61 3.23
C ARG A 196 -43.92 4.74 4.24
N ARG A 197 -44.09 5.99 3.79
CA ARG A 197 -45.05 6.92 4.42
C ARG A 197 -45.71 7.78 3.35
N GLY A 198 -46.95 7.43 3.01
CA GLY A 198 -47.80 8.16 2.07
C GLY A 198 -48.76 7.17 1.42
N GLY A 199 -50.06 7.16 1.72
CA GLY A 199 -50.83 7.94 2.67
C GLY A 199 -52.21 7.28 2.78
N ASP A 200 -52.82 7.37 3.95
CA ASP A 200 -54.28 7.22 4.07
C ASP A 200 -54.70 8.13 5.22
N LEU A 201 -54.84 9.40 4.84
CA LEU A 201 -55.64 10.37 5.57
C LEU A 201 -56.58 10.98 4.53
N HIS A 202 -57.75 10.37 4.35
CA HIS A 202 -58.90 11.10 3.83
C HIS A 202 -60.15 10.69 4.59
N ILE A 203 -60.64 11.71 5.30
CA ILE A 203 -61.94 11.86 5.93
C ILE A 203 -63.01 11.93 4.83
N VAL A 204 -64.08 11.13 4.95
CA VAL A 204 -65.53 11.49 5.05
C VAL A 204 -66.30 10.17 5.11
#